data_AF-A0A7J8H2W8-F1
#
_entry.id   AF-A0A7J8H2W8-F1
#
_cell.length_a   1.000
_cell.length_b   1.000
_cell.length_c   1.000
_cell.angle_alpha   90.00
_cell.angle_beta   90.00
_cell.angle_gamma   90.00
#
_symmetry.space_group_name_H-M   'P 1'
#
loop_
_entity.id
_entity.type
_entity.pdbx_description
1 polymer ?
#
loop_
_entity_poly.entity_id
_entity_poly.type
_entity_poly.pdbx_seq_one_letter_code
_entity_poly.pdbx_strand_id
1 'polypeptide(L)'
;MTAATTLSQIRPHLQIAEPGDIKSDPTNNCTFFSCVKIHNQLISSVSNISCPDFDPSICLPGSITFMPNGCCKKCIPRNETRIPCSTIPVTKDISDAGCKGTITTNYCSGSCGTFAMYSAEAQALDHKCSCCQEERTRQQEVVLSCPDGSSRNHTYTHIESCLCQDTACEPVRARRAAPSRARHSGSQALRPGRG
;
A
#
# COMPACT_ATOMS: atom_id res chain seq x y z
N MET A 1 -16.16 10.99 69.95
CA MET A 1 -15.69 9.59 69.85
C MET A 1 -16.14 9.06 68.49
N THR A 2 -15.36 9.34 67.46
CA THR A 2 -15.65 8.96 66.07
C THR A 2 -15.02 7.60 65.83
N ALA A 3 -15.86 6.56 65.77
CA ALA A 3 -15.44 5.19 65.52
C ALA A 3 -15.18 5.01 64.02
N ALA A 4 -13.89 4.88 63.67
CA ALA A 4 -13.45 4.36 62.39
C ALA A 4 -13.60 2.84 62.41
N THR A 5 -14.36 2.28 61.46
CA THR A 5 -14.45 0.83 61.28
C THR A 5 -13.61 0.45 60.06
N THR A 6 -12.42 -0.07 60.33
CA THR A 6 -11.55 -0.73 59.35
C THR A 6 -12.05 -2.16 59.10
N LEU A 7 -12.41 -2.46 57.85
CA LEU A 7 -12.47 -3.81 57.31
C LEU A 7 -11.27 -3.99 56.38
N SER A 8 -10.24 -4.64 56.90
CA SER A 8 -9.01 -4.98 56.18
C SER A 8 -9.11 -6.41 55.64
N GLN A 9 -9.42 -6.58 54.35
CA GLN A 9 -8.79 -7.63 53.53
C GLN A 9 -8.98 -7.43 52.00
N ILE A 10 -7.92 -6.88 51.38
CA ILE A 10 -7.33 -7.29 50.09
C ILE A 10 -8.25 -7.24 48.85
N ARG A 11 -8.47 -6.05 48.29
CA ARG A 11 -8.44 -5.83 46.82
C ARG A 11 -7.62 -4.58 46.52
N PRO A 12 -6.45 -4.70 45.90
CA PRO A 12 -5.48 -3.61 45.87
C PRO A 12 -5.65 -2.76 44.60
N HIS A 13 -6.76 -2.02 44.45
CA HIS A 13 -6.83 -0.81 43.59
C HIS A 13 -8.26 -0.25 43.57
N LEU A 14 -8.62 0.60 44.54
CA LEU A 14 -9.81 1.44 44.43
C LEU A 14 -9.47 2.66 43.56
N GLN A 15 -9.93 2.68 42.31
CA GLN A 15 -9.73 3.81 41.40
C GLN A 15 -10.91 4.78 41.50
N ILE A 16 -10.63 6.00 41.94
CA ILE A 16 -11.63 7.06 42.08
C ILE A 16 -11.56 7.92 40.81
N ALA A 17 -12.56 7.83 39.93
CA ALA A 17 -12.72 8.74 38.80
C ALA A 17 -13.59 9.94 39.22
N GLU A 18 -13.11 11.16 39.01
CA GLU A 18 -13.92 12.34 39.26
C GLU A 18 -15.03 12.46 38.19
N PRO A 19 -16.15 13.12 38.48
CA PRO A 19 -17.22 13.30 37.49
C PRO A 19 -16.70 14.06 36.26
N GLY A 20 -16.67 13.38 35.11
CA GLY A 20 -16.16 13.90 33.83
C GLY A 20 -14.84 13.25 33.40
N ASP A 21 -14.13 12.54 34.28
CA ASP A 21 -12.85 11.91 33.99
C ASP A 21 -12.99 10.46 33.49
N ILE A 22 -12.03 10.04 32.66
CA ILE A 22 -11.83 8.66 32.23
C ILE A 22 -10.45 8.21 32.74
N LYS A 23 -10.41 7.11 33.50
CA LYS A 23 -9.16 6.55 34.06
C LYS A 23 -8.94 5.13 33.53
N SER A 24 -7.72 4.85 33.08
CA SER A 24 -7.29 3.51 32.66
C SER A 24 -6.92 2.66 33.86
N ASP A 25 -7.26 1.38 33.82
CA ASP A 25 -6.86 0.44 34.86
C ASP A 25 -5.33 0.22 34.85
N PRO A 26 -4.64 0.33 36.01
CA PRO A 26 -3.19 0.19 36.10
C PRO A 26 -2.72 -1.27 35.99
N THR A 27 -3.63 -2.23 36.06
CA THR A 27 -3.36 -3.68 35.94
C THR A 27 -3.87 -4.25 34.61
N ASN A 28 -4.82 -3.59 33.94
CA ASN A 28 -5.34 -3.97 32.63
C ASN A 28 -5.52 -2.76 31.70
N ASN A 29 -4.56 -2.59 30.79
CA ASN A 29 -4.54 -1.51 29.80
C ASN A 29 -5.78 -1.46 28.87
N CYS A 30 -6.61 -2.51 28.84
CA CYS A 30 -7.83 -2.58 28.04
C CYS A 30 -9.09 -2.12 28.80
N THR A 31 -9.01 -1.90 30.10
CA THR A 31 -10.17 -1.52 30.93
C THR A 31 -10.09 -0.05 31.30
N PHE A 32 -11.21 0.65 31.15
CA PHE A 32 -11.34 2.06 31.50
C PHE A 32 -12.58 2.28 32.36
N PHE A 33 -12.44 3.14 33.36
CA PHE A 33 -13.49 3.56 34.26
C PHE A 33 -13.86 5.01 33.95
N SER A 34 -15.15 5.28 33.80
CA SER A 34 -15.67 6.64 33.69
C SER A 34 -16.73 6.88 34.74
N CYS A 35 -16.80 8.12 35.21
CA CYS A 35 -17.82 8.58 36.14
C CYS A 35 -18.42 9.88 35.60
N VAL A 36 -19.73 9.96 35.44
CA VAL A 36 -20.41 11.18 34.97
C VAL A 36 -21.51 11.58 35.95
N LYS A 37 -21.74 12.89 36.07
CA LYS A 37 -22.82 13.43 36.90
C LYS A 37 -23.99 13.87 36.03
N ILE A 38 -25.11 13.16 36.12
CA ILE A 38 -26.35 13.46 35.38
C ILE A 38 -27.46 13.71 36.40
N HIS A 39 -28.14 14.85 36.32
CA HIS A 39 -29.22 15.25 37.26
C HIS A 39 -28.87 15.05 38.75
N ASN A 40 -27.67 15.51 39.16
CA ASN A 40 -27.15 15.37 40.52
C ASN A 40 -26.87 13.93 41.01
N GLN A 41 -26.96 12.93 40.15
CA GLN A 41 -26.59 11.54 40.43
C GLN A 41 -25.26 11.20 39.75
N LEU A 42 -24.39 10.45 40.44
CA LEU A 42 -23.14 9.93 39.85
C LEU A 42 -23.40 8.57 39.22
N ILE A 43 -22.99 8.42 37.96
CA ILE A 43 -23.11 7.18 37.21
C ILE A 43 -21.69 6.73 36.84
N SER A 44 -21.26 5.61 37.42
CA SER A 44 -19.99 4.96 37.09
C SER A 44 -20.21 3.89 36.02
N SER A 45 -19.33 3.82 35.03
CA SER A 45 -19.34 2.76 34.03
C SER A 45 -17.95 2.17 33.82
N VAL A 46 -17.92 0.88 33.48
CA VAL A 46 -16.70 0.15 33.12
C VAL A 46 -16.79 -0.18 31.63
N SER A 47 -15.78 0.24 30.88
CA SER A 47 -15.64 -0.06 29.46
C SER A 47 -14.41 -0.91 29.23
N ASN A 48 -14.55 -1.95 28.40
CA ASN A 48 -13.45 -2.83 28.02
C ASN A 48 -13.21 -2.74 26.51
N ILE A 49 -11.97 -2.52 26.11
CA ILE A 49 -11.54 -2.58 24.70
C ILE A 49 -11.39 -4.04 24.31
N SER A 50 -12.16 -4.48 23.31
CA SER A 50 -11.95 -5.75 22.62
C SER A 50 -10.94 -5.57 21.49
N CYS A 51 -9.87 -6.35 21.50
CA CYS A 51 -8.90 -6.35 20.40
C CYS A 51 -9.38 -7.26 19.26
N PRO A 52 -9.08 -6.92 18.00
CA PRO A 52 -9.28 -7.83 16.88
C PRO A 52 -8.35 -9.05 17.01
N ASP A 53 -8.70 -10.13 16.31
CA ASP A 53 -7.86 -11.33 16.24
C ASP A 53 -6.47 -10.98 15.72
N PHE A 54 -5.44 -11.44 16.45
CA PHE A 54 -4.05 -11.12 16.15
C PHE A 54 -3.31 -12.39 15.76
N ASP A 55 -2.94 -12.49 14.48
CA ASP A 55 -2.10 -13.57 13.96
C ASP A 55 -0.62 -13.12 13.92
N PRO A 56 0.27 -13.66 14.78
CA PRO A 56 1.69 -13.32 14.75
C PRO A 56 2.41 -13.87 13.51
N SER A 57 1.84 -14.86 12.81
CA SER A 57 2.47 -15.47 11.63
C SER A 57 2.55 -14.51 10.45
N ILE A 58 1.65 -13.53 10.40
CA ILE A 58 1.64 -12.46 9.39
C ILE A 58 2.54 -11.27 9.77
N CYS A 59 3.35 -11.32 10.83
CA CYS A 59 4.15 -10.18 11.30
C CYS A 59 5.65 -10.32 10.98
N LEU A 60 6.34 -9.24 10.56
CA LEU A 60 7.80 -9.25 10.45
C LEU A 60 8.45 -9.63 11.80
N PRO A 61 9.47 -10.51 11.84
CA PRO A 61 10.17 -10.86 13.08
C PRO A 61 10.68 -9.61 13.81
N GLY A 62 10.34 -9.44 15.08
CA GLY A 62 10.73 -8.28 15.90
C GLY A 62 9.88 -7.01 15.72
N SER A 63 8.86 -7.01 14.86
CA SER A 63 8.00 -5.83 14.62
C SER A 63 6.76 -5.73 15.51
N ILE A 64 6.49 -6.76 16.32
CA ILE A 64 5.30 -6.83 17.17
C ILE A 64 5.45 -5.84 18.32
N THR A 65 4.55 -4.88 18.39
CA THR A 65 4.52 -3.81 19.40
C THR A 65 3.09 -3.63 19.92
N PHE A 66 2.91 -2.92 21.03
CA PHE A 66 1.59 -2.55 21.51
C PHE A 66 1.15 -1.21 20.91
N MET A 67 -0.16 -1.01 20.80
CA MET A 67 -0.73 0.30 20.55
C MET A 67 -0.37 1.28 21.68
N PRO A 68 -0.46 2.61 21.47
CA PRO A 68 -0.07 3.60 22.48
C PRO A 68 -0.80 3.45 23.83
N ASN A 69 -2.02 2.91 23.83
CA ASN A 69 -2.78 2.60 25.04
C ASN A 69 -2.35 1.31 25.74
N GLY A 70 -1.39 0.55 25.20
CA GLY A 70 -0.86 -0.68 25.78
C GLY A 70 -1.81 -1.88 25.75
N CYS A 71 -2.99 -1.77 25.13
CA CYS A 71 -4.02 -2.81 25.16
C CYS A 71 -3.84 -3.85 24.06
N CYS A 72 -3.87 -3.42 22.79
CA CYS A 72 -3.85 -4.34 21.64
C CYS A 72 -2.46 -4.44 21.03
N LYS A 73 -2.13 -5.63 20.52
CA LYS A 73 -0.91 -5.87 19.73
C LYS A 73 -1.10 -5.40 18.31
N LYS A 74 -0.06 -4.81 17.75
CA LYS A 74 0.09 -4.46 16.34
C LYS A 74 1.45 -4.94 15.85
N CYS A 75 1.61 -5.07 14.54
CA CYS A 75 2.89 -5.40 13.94
C CYS A 75 2.97 -4.83 12.52
N ILE A 76 4.14 -4.93 11.89
CA ILE A 76 4.27 -4.68 10.47
C ILE A 76 3.90 -5.98 9.74
N PRO A 77 2.83 -6.00 8.92
CA PRO A 77 2.42 -7.20 8.19
C PRO A 77 3.51 -7.67 7.20
N ARG A 78 3.65 -9.00 7.05
CA ARG A 78 4.54 -9.66 6.09
C ARG A 78 4.03 -9.52 4.64
N ASN A 79 2.74 -9.23 4.45
CA ASN A 79 2.05 -9.09 3.16
C ASN A 79 1.26 -7.75 3.08
N GLU A 80 1.20 -7.13 1.89
CA GLU A 80 0.25 -6.08 1.40
C GLU A 80 0.51 -4.58 1.66
N THR A 81 0.69 -3.66 0.70
CA THR A 81 0.75 -3.69 -0.80
C THR A 81 1.42 -2.41 -1.35
N ARG A 82 2.38 -1.80 -0.65
CA ARG A 82 3.20 -0.71 -1.23
C ARG A 82 4.67 -1.09 -1.18
N ILE A 83 5.10 -1.89 -2.16
CA ILE A 83 6.53 -1.98 -2.45
C ILE A 83 6.95 -0.53 -2.77
N PRO A 84 7.80 0.14 -1.97
CA PRO A 84 8.16 1.51 -2.26
C PRO A 84 8.83 1.57 -3.64
N CYS A 85 8.56 2.63 -4.40
CA CYS A 85 9.24 2.84 -5.67
C CYS A 85 10.76 2.82 -5.46
N SER A 86 11.43 1.88 -6.13
CA SER A 86 12.86 1.62 -5.94
C SER A 86 13.49 1.04 -7.19
N THR A 87 14.82 1.12 -7.25
CA THR A 87 15.65 0.47 -8.26
C THR A 87 15.84 -1.00 -7.92
N ILE A 88 15.55 -1.89 -8.87
CA ILE A 88 15.78 -3.32 -8.73
C ILE A 88 16.85 -3.74 -9.76
N PRO A 89 17.98 -4.33 -9.33
CA PRO A 89 19.01 -4.80 -10.24
C PRO A 89 18.55 -6.02 -11.02
N VAL A 90 18.91 -6.08 -12.29
CA VAL A 90 18.61 -7.16 -13.21
C VAL A 90 19.75 -7.36 -14.19
N THR A 91 20.10 -8.62 -14.42
CA THR A 91 21.03 -9.00 -15.47
C THR A 91 20.27 -9.22 -16.77
N LYS A 92 20.75 -8.64 -17.86
CA LYS A 92 20.14 -8.73 -19.20
C LYS A 92 21.19 -9.07 -20.23
N ASP A 93 20.85 -10.00 -21.11
CA ASP A 93 21.61 -10.23 -22.33
C ASP A 93 21.22 -9.19 -23.36
N ILE A 94 22.23 -8.55 -23.95
CA ILE A 94 22.07 -7.52 -24.98
C ILE A 94 22.80 -7.95 -26.25
N SER A 95 22.28 -7.47 -27.37
CA SER A 95 22.90 -7.68 -28.68
C SER A 95 22.86 -6.41 -29.49
N ASP A 96 23.98 -6.05 -30.09
CA ASP A 96 24.11 -4.92 -31.01
C ASP A 96 24.94 -5.34 -32.22
N ALA A 97 24.43 -5.08 -33.42
CA ALA A 97 25.05 -5.45 -34.70
C ALA A 97 25.56 -6.91 -34.79
N GLY A 98 24.88 -7.86 -34.14
CA GLY A 98 25.25 -9.27 -34.13
C GLY A 98 26.29 -9.68 -33.08
N CYS A 99 26.88 -8.72 -32.36
CA CYS A 99 27.70 -8.96 -31.19
C CYS A 99 26.82 -9.10 -29.95
N LYS A 100 27.25 -9.91 -28.97
CA LYS A 100 26.47 -10.22 -27.76
C LYS A 100 27.26 -9.94 -26.50
N GLY A 101 26.55 -9.62 -25.43
CA GLY A 101 27.12 -9.46 -24.11
C GLY A 101 26.03 -9.47 -23.04
N THR A 102 26.45 -9.46 -21.79
CA THR A 102 25.56 -9.48 -20.63
C THR A 102 25.86 -8.25 -19.79
N ILE A 103 24.83 -7.50 -19.41
CA ILE A 103 24.93 -6.32 -18.55
C ILE A 103 24.12 -6.51 -17.28
N THR A 104 24.55 -5.86 -16.21
CA THR A 104 23.73 -5.66 -15.01
C THR A 104 23.22 -4.22 -15.01
N THR A 105 21.91 -4.06 -15.15
CA THR A 105 21.23 -2.76 -15.13
C THR A 105 20.14 -2.76 -14.06
N ASN A 106 19.52 -1.62 -13.82
CA ASN A 106 18.40 -1.51 -12.89
C ASN A 106 17.09 -1.30 -13.66
N TYR A 107 15.96 -1.68 -13.06
CA TYR A 107 14.63 -1.25 -13.49
C TYR A 107 13.86 -0.67 -12.30
N CYS A 108 12.94 0.25 -12.57
CA CYS A 108 12.09 0.84 -11.55
C CYS A 108 10.85 -0.03 -11.30
N SER A 109 10.59 -0.32 -10.02
CA SER A 109 9.38 -1.02 -9.62
C SER A 109 8.94 -0.61 -8.23
N GLY A 110 7.63 -0.64 -8.02
CA GLY A 110 7.00 -0.30 -6.76
C GLY A 110 5.68 0.41 -6.98
N SER A 111 5.18 0.98 -5.89
CA SER A 111 3.85 1.55 -5.76
C SER A 111 3.99 3.03 -5.42
N CYS A 112 3.24 3.84 -6.15
CA CYS A 112 3.18 5.28 -5.98
C CYS A 112 1.76 5.73 -5.60
N GLY A 113 1.64 6.92 -5.03
CA GLY A 113 0.36 7.46 -4.58
C GLY A 113 -0.53 7.84 -5.76
N THR A 114 -1.82 7.51 -5.67
CA THR A 114 -2.85 7.98 -6.59
C THR A 114 -4.16 8.20 -5.85
N PHE A 115 -4.95 9.16 -6.29
CA PHE A 115 -6.30 9.41 -5.78
C PHE A 115 -7.23 9.91 -6.89
N ALA A 116 -8.52 9.72 -6.66
CA ALA A 116 -9.60 10.40 -7.37
C ALA A 116 -10.60 10.89 -6.31
N MET A 117 -10.82 12.19 -6.21
CA MET A 117 -11.69 12.79 -5.18
C MET A 117 -12.57 13.87 -5.78
N TYR A 118 -13.80 14.02 -5.29
CA TYR A 118 -14.68 15.10 -5.73
C TYR A 118 -14.21 16.44 -5.16
N SER A 119 -13.93 17.42 -6.02
CA SER A 119 -13.69 18.81 -5.63
C SER A 119 -14.99 19.60 -5.75
N ALA A 120 -15.40 20.21 -4.64
CA ALA A 120 -16.59 21.06 -4.61
C ALA A 120 -16.37 22.38 -5.38
N GLU A 121 -15.14 22.88 -5.40
CA GLU A 121 -14.74 24.10 -6.11
C GLU A 121 -14.80 23.90 -7.62
N ALA A 122 -14.30 22.76 -8.11
CA ALA A 122 -14.33 22.40 -9.53
C ALA A 122 -15.67 21.78 -9.98
N GLN A 123 -16.55 21.40 -9.03
CA GLN A 123 -17.77 20.62 -9.29
C GLN A 123 -17.50 19.36 -10.13
N ALA A 124 -16.33 18.74 -9.94
CA ALA A 124 -15.81 17.64 -10.75
C ALA A 124 -14.90 16.71 -9.94
N LEU A 125 -14.54 15.56 -10.51
CA LEU A 125 -13.50 14.69 -9.92
C LEU A 125 -12.12 15.26 -10.22
N ASP A 126 -11.36 15.51 -9.17
CA ASP A 126 -9.92 15.75 -9.21
C ASP A 126 -9.16 14.42 -9.18
N HIS A 127 -8.10 14.34 -9.96
CA HIS A 127 -7.33 13.13 -10.18
C HIS A 127 -5.86 13.42 -10.00
N LYS A 128 -5.20 12.63 -9.15
CA LYS A 128 -3.74 12.58 -9.08
C LYS A 128 -3.27 11.17 -9.33
N CYS A 129 -2.32 11.04 -10.25
CA CYS A 129 -1.63 9.80 -10.50
C CYS A 129 -0.13 10.02 -10.43
N SER A 130 0.59 9.06 -9.88
CA SER A 130 2.04 9.06 -9.89
C SER A 130 2.54 7.66 -10.28
N CYS A 131 3.63 7.58 -11.04
CA CYS A 131 4.24 6.33 -11.50
C CYS A 131 5.67 6.20 -10.97
N CYS A 132 6.12 4.97 -10.74
CA CYS A 132 7.51 4.70 -10.36
C CYS A 132 8.39 4.77 -11.60
N GLN A 133 9.19 5.83 -11.72
CA GLN A 133 10.00 6.13 -12.90
C GLN A 133 11.44 6.50 -12.51
N GLU A 134 12.35 6.42 -13.48
CA GLU A 134 13.74 6.79 -13.33
C GLU A 134 13.89 8.28 -13.00
N GLU A 135 14.57 8.60 -11.89
CA GLU A 135 14.90 9.97 -11.52
C GLU A 135 16.24 10.38 -12.14
N ARG A 136 17.25 9.51 -12.00
CA ARG A 136 18.60 9.73 -12.50
C ARG A 136 19.04 8.58 -13.36
N THR A 137 19.72 8.92 -14.43
CA THR A 137 20.29 7.97 -15.38
C THR A 137 21.72 8.36 -15.73
N ARG A 138 22.50 7.38 -16.15
CA ARG A 138 23.89 7.56 -16.56
C ARG A 138 24.19 6.71 -17.79
N GLN A 139 24.98 7.24 -18.72
CA GLN A 139 25.52 6.44 -19.83
C GLN A 139 26.67 5.56 -19.34
N GLN A 140 26.61 4.27 -19.65
CA GLN A 140 27.62 3.29 -19.29
C GLN A 140 28.05 2.50 -20.52
N GLU A 141 29.35 2.28 -20.66
CA GLU A 141 29.94 1.53 -21.76
C GLU A 141 30.23 0.08 -21.33
N VAL A 142 29.99 -0.85 -22.25
CA VAL A 142 30.29 -2.29 -22.13
C VAL A 142 30.90 -2.77 -23.43
N VAL A 143 31.80 -3.75 -23.33
CA VAL A 143 32.40 -4.40 -24.50
C VAL A 143 31.58 -5.66 -24.84
N LEU A 144 31.08 -5.73 -26.07
CA LEU A 144 30.38 -6.89 -26.61
C LEU A 144 31.34 -7.77 -27.39
N SER A 145 31.13 -9.08 -27.32
CA SER A 145 31.89 -10.08 -28.05
C SER A 145 31.20 -10.41 -29.37
N CYS A 146 31.95 -10.36 -30.47
CA CYS A 146 31.43 -10.63 -31.80
C CYS A 146 31.82 -12.05 -32.28
N PRO A 147 31.02 -12.70 -33.15
CA PRO A 147 31.31 -14.05 -33.63
C PRO A 147 32.62 -14.20 -34.42
N ASP A 148 33.11 -13.11 -35.00
CA ASP A 148 34.38 -13.03 -35.73
C ASP A 148 35.61 -12.91 -34.81
N GLY A 149 35.41 -12.97 -33.48
CA GLY A 149 36.45 -12.81 -32.47
C GLY A 149 36.80 -11.35 -32.18
N SER A 150 36.19 -10.38 -32.88
CA SER A 150 36.34 -8.97 -32.57
C SER A 150 35.53 -8.56 -31.33
N SER A 151 35.76 -7.35 -30.85
CA SER A 151 35.04 -6.76 -29.73
C SER A 151 34.53 -5.38 -30.11
N ARG A 152 33.34 -5.03 -29.63
CA ARG A 152 32.69 -3.76 -29.94
C ARG A 152 32.21 -3.07 -28.68
N ASN A 153 32.55 -1.80 -28.52
CA ASN A 153 31.99 -0.98 -27.45
C ASN A 153 30.52 -0.66 -27.73
N HIS A 154 29.70 -0.80 -26.71
CA HIS A 154 28.29 -0.48 -26.72
C HIS A 154 27.97 0.37 -25.50
N THR A 155 27.29 1.49 -25.71
CA THR A 155 26.86 2.39 -24.64
C THR A 155 25.37 2.19 -24.39
N TYR A 156 25.00 2.02 -23.12
CA TYR A 156 23.61 1.90 -22.69
C TYR A 156 23.29 2.86 -21.54
N THR A 157 22.01 3.17 -21.37
CA THR A 157 21.53 4.02 -20.27
C THR A 157 21.24 3.18 -19.04
N HIS A 158 21.98 3.42 -17.97
CA HIS A 158 21.82 2.80 -16.66
C HIS A 158 20.94 3.67 -15.75
N ILE A 159 19.99 3.05 -15.06
CA ILE A 159 19.12 3.74 -14.09
C ILE A 159 19.83 3.78 -12.73
N GLU A 160 20.12 4.98 -12.22
CA GLU A 160 20.78 5.18 -10.93
C GLU A 160 19.80 5.26 -9.76
N SER A 161 18.65 5.91 -9.96
CA SER A 161 17.59 6.04 -8.94
C SER A 161 16.21 6.08 -9.56
N CYS A 162 15.19 5.70 -8.76
CA CYS A 162 13.78 5.74 -9.14
C CYS A 162 13.00 6.54 -8.09
N LEU A 163 11.97 7.28 -8.52
CA LEU A 163 11.02 7.94 -7.64
C LEU A 163 9.61 7.99 -8.23
N CYS A 164 8.65 8.36 -7.38
CA CYS A 164 7.28 8.58 -7.81
C CYS A 164 7.12 9.93 -8.52
N GLN A 165 6.91 9.90 -9.83
CA GLN A 165 6.70 11.09 -10.67
C GLN A 165 5.22 11.27 -10.96
N ASP A 166 4.72 12.50 -10.88
CA ASP A 166 3.32 12.83 -11.17
C ASP A 166 3.04 12.67 -12.67
N THR A 167 1.92 12.03 -12.99
CA THR A 167 1.49 11.72 -14.36
C THR A 167 0.01 12.04 -14.55
N ALA A 168 -0.38 12.40 -15.77
CA ALA A 168 -1.78 12.58 -16.12
C ALA A 168 -2.44 11.21 -16.40
N CYS A 169 -3.47 10.86 -15.64
CA CYS A 169 -4.34 9.74 -15.97
C CYS A 169 -5.36 10.19 -17.03
N GLU A 170 -5.25 9.70 -18.26
CA GLU A 170 -6.32 9.92 -19.23
C GLU A 170 -7.55 9.11 -18.79
N PRO A 171 -8.71 9.75 -18.57
CA PRO A 171 -9.95 9.00 -18.48
C PRO A 171 -10.13 8.34 -19.84
N VAL A 172 -10.15 7.02 -19.88
CA VAL A 172 -10.54 6.27 -21.07
C VAL A 172 -11.97 6.70 -21.37
N ARG A 173 -12.15 7.74 -22.19
CA ARG A 173 -13.39 7.95 -22.91
C ARG A 173 -13.57 6.64 -23.63
N ALA A 174 -14.56 5.85 -23.19
CA ALA A 174 -14.94 4.62 -23.86
C ALA A 174 -14.94 4.97 -25.34
N ARG A 175 -13.90 4.53 -26.06
CA ARG A 175 -13.84 4.67 -27.51
C ARG A 175 -15.07 3.89 -27.91
N ARG A 176 -16.15 4.61 -28.25
CA ARG A 176 -17.42 4.03 -28.67
C ARG A 176 -17.00 2.91 -29.61
N ALA A 177 -17.19 1.67 -29.18
CA ALA A 177 -16.84 0.53 -30.00
C ALA A 177 -17.58 0.79 -31.30
N ALA A 178 -16.83 1.13 -32.36
CA ALA A 178 -17.42 1.26 -33.67
C ALA A 178 -18.13 -0.08 -33.89
N PRO A 179 -19.45 -0.08 -34.20
CA PRO A 179 -20.17 -1.33 -34.33
C PRO A 179 -19.41 -2.16 -35.36
N SER A 180 -18.88 -3.29 -34.89
CA SER A 180 -18.25 -4.29 -35.72
C SER A 180 -19.28 -4.65 -36.79
N ARG A 181 -19.03 -4.22 -38.04
CA ARG A 181 -19.83 -4.64 -39.19
C ARG A 181 -19.89 -6.15 -39.15
N ALA A 182 -21.07 -6.68 -38.84
CA ALA A 182 -21.36 -8.10 -38.95
C ALA A 182 -20.97 -8.53 -40.37
N ARG A 183 -19.95 -9.38 -40.46
CA ARG A 183 -19.55 -10.04 -41.70
C ARG A 183 -20.71 -10.97 -42.04
N HIS A 184 -21.59 -10.55 -42.94
CA HIS A 184 -22.55 -11.47 -43.54
C HIS A 184 -21.78 -12.53 -44.31
N SER A 185 -21.68 -13.73 -43.73
CA SER A 185 -21.31 -14.95 -44.41
C SER A 185 -22.45 -15.33 -45.36
N GLY A 186 -22.46 -14.74 -46.55
CA GLY A 186 -23.28 -15.21 -47.68
C GLY A 186 -22.51 -16.29 -48.43
N SER A 187 -22.87 -17.54 -48.19
CA SER A 187 -22.43 -18.69 -48.96
C SER A 187 -22.89 -18.56 -50.42
N GLN A 188 -21.96 -18.76 -51.34
CA GLN A 188 -22.19 -18.83 -52.79
C GLN A 188 -23.21 -19.93 -53.12
N ALA A 189 -24.33 -19.54 -53.71
CA ALA A 189 -25.17 -20.45 -54.50
C ALA A 189 -24.85 -20.25 -55.98
N LEU A 190 -24.02 -21.16 -56.51
CA LEU A 190 -23.77 -21.36 -57.93
C LEU A 190 -25.05 -21.91 -58.57
N ARG A 191 -25.55 -21.33 -59.68
CA ARG A 191 -26.30 -22.05 -60.74
C ARG A 191 -26.48 -21.17 -62.00
N PRO A 192 -26.68 -21.78 -63.20
CA PRO A 192 -25.98 -21.42 -64.43
C PRO A 192 -26.86 -20.68 -65.45
N GLY A 193 -26.20 -19.96 -66.35
CA GLY A 193 -26.82 -19.25 -67.47
C GLY A 193 -27.41 -20.17 -68.55
N ARG A 194 -28.52 -19.72 -69.13
CA ARG A 194 -29.15 -20.27 -70.33
C ARG A 194 -29.75 -19.09 -71.11
N GLY A 195 -29.32 -18.91 -72.36
CA GLY A 195 -29.79 -17.86 -73.26
C GLY A 195 -28.64 -17.14 -73.94
#